data_AF-A0A0F9PKX5-F1
#
_entry.id   AF-A0A0F9PKX5-F1
#
_cell.length_a   1.000
_cell.length_b   1.000
_cell.length_c   1.000
_cell.angle_alpha   90.00
_cell.angle_beta   90.00
_cell.angle_gamma   90.00
#
_symmetry.space_group_name_H-M   'P 1'
#
loop_
_entity.id
_entity.type
_entity.pdbx_description
1 polymer ?
#
loop_
_entity_poly.entity_id
_entity_poly.type
_entity_poly.pdbx_seq_one_letter_code
_entity_poly.pdbx_strand_id
1 'polypeptide(L)'
;MVSFEILENTSRVKIILEFFKSKETLNFDYIKNLVANDTNRPDYHLSLLVENGFIKRIKGRGNYRLNEVNLQPLRTKLINKNILEKVPICLIGGLGIVELYRDILNVLITNHSITPQKYLLITSKEYKKKFDDFYKNLNTNTLKIAHFFEIVQDDLFKEKFREDYYGIYEKFEQVIIENIYDYEIICEITGSTKLISIALMKLSEKYKLPKIYFSSEKIIWL
;
A
#
# COMPACT_ATOMS: atom_id res chain seq x y z
N MET A 1 19.96 13.25 -11.50
CA MET A 1 18.61 13.79 -11.27
C MET A 1 17.73 13.34 -12.42
N VAL A 2 16.71 12.52 -12.16
CA VAL A 2 15.75 12.13 -13.21
C VAL A 2 14.79 13.31 -13.40
N SER A 3 14.72 13.88 -14.61
CA SER A 3 13.79 14.98 -14.90
C SER A 3 12.35 14.46 -14.85
N PHE A 4 11.63 14.78 -13.77
CA PHE A 4 10.21 14.49 -13.62
C PHE A 4 9.31 15.45 -14.41
N GLU A 5 9.87 16.40 -15.15
CA GLU A 5 9.14 17.35 -16.02
C GLU A 5 8.33 16.58 -17.08
N ILE A 6 8.81 15.41 -17.47
CA ILE A 6 8.10 14.56 -18.42
C ILE A 6 6.70 14.14 -17.94
N LEU A 7 6.47 14.11 -16.62
CA LEU A 7 5.19 13.80 -15.98
C LEU A 7 4.27 15.03 -15.87
N GLU A 8 4.56 16.11 -16.56
CA GLU A 8 3.60 17.21 -16.78
C GLU A 8 2.61 16.86 -17.89
N ASN A 9 2.95 15.91 -18.76
CA ASN A 9 2.01 15.39 -19.75
C ASN A 9 1.00 14.43 -19.12
N THR A 10 -0.29 14.75 -19.26
CA THR A 10 -1.42 14.00 -18.69
C THR A 10 -1.49 12.56 -19.18
N SER A 11 -1.23 12.30 -20.47
CA SER A 11 -1.22 10.94 -21.02
C SER A 11 -0.13 10.08 -20.38
N ARG A 12 1.06 10.63 -20.13
CA ARG A 12 2.15 9.92 -19.43
C ARG A 12 1.81 9.65 -17.97
N VAL A 13 1.19 10.60 -17.29
CA VAL A 13 0.67 10.39 -15.93
C VAL A 13 -0.35 9.25 -15.92
N LYS A 14 -1.31 9.24 -16.86
CA LYS A 14 -2.32 8.19 -16.99
C LYS A 14 -1.69 6.81 -17.17
N ILE A 15 -0.67 6.70 -18.03
CA ILE A 15 0.10 5.47 -18.22
C ILE A 15 0.76 5.02 -16.92
N ILE A 16 1.44 5.92 -16.21
CA ILE A 16 2.11 5.61 -14.94
C ILE A 16 1.11 5.17 -13.87
N LEU A 17 -0.03 5.85 -13.75
CA LEU A 17 -1.10 5.46 -12.85
C LEU A 17 -1.64 4.07 -13.18
N GLU A 18 -1.70 3.72 -14.46
CA GLU A 18 -2.20 2.42 -14.85
C GLU A 18 -1.20 1.30 -14.56
N PHE A 19 0.11 1.56 -14.67
CA PHE A 19 1.10 0.63 -14.13
C PHE A 19 1.03 0.49 -12.61
N PHE A 20 0.70 1.57 -11.91
CA PHE A 20 0.50 1.53 -10.46
C PHE A 20 -0.70 0.67 -10.07
N LYS A 21 -1.77 0.64 -10.88
CA LYS A 21 -2.97 -0.17 -10.67
C LYS A 21 -2.80 -1.61 -11.12
N SER A 22 -2.30 -1.82 -12.34
CA SER A 22 -2.10 -3.16 -12.92
C SER A 22 -0.96 -3.93 -12.26
N LYS A 23 0.03 -3.22 -11.69
CA LYS A 23 1.10 -3.74 -10.83
C LYS A 23 2.00 -4.80 -11.48
N GLU A 24 1.90 -4.96 -12.79
CA GLU A 24 2.63 -5.99 -13.53
C GLU A 24 3.12 -5.47 -14.89
N THR A 25 3.14 -6.37 -15.86
CA THR A 25 3.48 -6.10 -17.25
C THR A 25 2.24 -5.54 -17.94
N LEU A 26 2.37 -4.36 -18.54
CA LEU A 26 1.37 -3.86 -19.47
C LEU A 26 1.82 -4.06 -20.91
N ASN A 27 0.90 -4.53 -21.74
CA ASN A 27 1.12 -4.65 -23.17
C ASN A 27 0.86 -3.32 -23.89
N PHE A 28 1.59 -3.07 -24.97
CA PHE A 28 1.46 -1.89 -25.81
C PHE A 28 0.02 -1.65 -26.28
N ASP A 29 -0.71 -2.70 -26.68
CA ASP A 29 -2.08 -2.55 -27.19
C ASP A 29 -3.05 -2.08 -26.09
N TYR A 30 -2.85 -2.56 -24.86
CA TYR A 30 -3.59 -2.08 -23.69
C TYR A 30 -3.30 -0.59 -23.44
N ILE A 31 -2.03 -0.20 -23.46
CA ILE A 31 -1.62 1.19 -23.25
C ILE A 31 -2.11 2.10 -24.37
N LYS A 32 -2.06 1.62 -25.63
CA LYS A 32 -2.61 2.31 -26.79
C LYS A 32 -4.10 2.59 -26.58
N ASN A 33 -4.88 1.58 -26.20
CA ASN A 33 -6.31 1.74 -25.94
C ASN A 33 -6.60 2.70 -24.77
N LEU A 34 -5.77 2.68 -23.72
CA LEU A 34 -5.88 3.57 -22.57
C LEU A 34 -5.80 5.06 -22.95
N VAL A 35 -4.95 5.42 -23.93
CA VAL A 35 -4.69 6.82 -24.31
C VAL A 35 -5.14 7.16 -25.73
N ALA A 36 -5.81 6.24 -26.45
CA ALA A 36 -6.17 6.40 -27.86
C ALA A 36 -7.00 7.65 -28.15
N ASN A 37 -7.84 8.09 -27.20
CA ASN A 37 -8.64 9.31 -27.33
C ASN A 37 -7.83 10.59 -27.05
N ASP A 38 -6.66 10.46 -26.42
CA ASP A 38 -5.84 11.59 -25.94
C ASP A 38 -4.65 11.87 -26.88
N THR A 39 -4.24 10.90 -27.72
CA THR A 39 -3.04 11.04 -28.56
C THR A 39 -3.01 10.05 -29.73
N ASN A 40 -2.53 10.52 -30.89
CA ASN A 40 -2.26 9.68 -32.05
C ASN A 40 -0.94 8.89 -31.94
N ARG A 41 -0.10 9.16 -30.93
CA ARG A 41 1.25 8.59 -30.79
C ARG A 41 1.54 8.02 -29.38
N PRO A 42 0.87 6.92 -28.97
CA PRO A 42 1.15 6.25 -27.69
C PRO A 42 2.59 5.72 -27.58
N ASP A 43 3.18 5.33 -28.71
CA ASP A 43 4.58 4.92 -28.85
C ASP A 43 5.57 5.99 -28.38
N TYR A 44 5.29 7.26 -28.68
CA TYR A 44 6.11 8.39 -28.27
C TYR A 44 6.12 8.55 -26.74
N HIS A 45 4.95 8.48 -26.10
CA HIS A 45 4.85 8.58 -24.64
C HIS A 45 5.61 7.45 -23.94
N LEU A 46 5.50 6.22 -24.46
CA LEU A 46 6.22 5.08 -23.92
C LEU A 46 7.73 5.17 -24.12
N SER A 47 8.18 5.59 -25.30
CA SER A 47 9.62 5.73 -25.58
C SER A 47 10.27 6.72 -24.63
N LEU A 48 9.63 7.85 -24.41
CA LEU A 48 10.07 8.86 -23.45
C LEU A 48 10.11 8.36 -22.00
N LEU A 49 9.09 7.61 -21.56
CA LEU A 49 9.09 7.01 -20.23
C LEU A 49 10.19 5.93 -20.08
N VAL A 50 10.53 5.22 -21.16
CA VAL A 50 11.64 4.25 -21.19
C VAL A 50 12.99 4.97 -21.13
N GLU A 51 13.20 5.98 -21.95
CA GLU A 51 14.44 6.78 -22.02
C GLU A 51 14.78 7.43 -20.68
N ASN A 52 13.75 7.85 -19.93
CA ASN A 52 13.90 8.43 -18.59
C ASN A 52 13.90 7.38 -17.47
N GLY A 53 13.87 6.10 -17.81
CA GLY A 53 14.00 4.98 -16.88
C GLY A 53 12.79 4.74 -15.97
N PHE A 54 11.63 5.38 -16.22
CA PHE A 54 10.42 5.16 -15.42
C PHE A 54 9.80 3.80 -15.67
N ILE A 55 9.85 3.33 -16.92
CA ILE A 55 9.42 2.00 -17.32
C ILE A 55 10.54 1.30 -18.10
N LYS A 56 10.52 -0.02 -18.14
CA LYS A 56 11.46 -0.84 -18.91
C LYS A 56 10.70 -1.78 -19.83
N ARG A 57 11.26 -1.99 -21.03
CA ARG A 57 10.81 -3.06 -21.93
C ARG A 57 11.24 -4.39 -21.34
N ILE A 58 10.34 -5.36 -21.34
CA ILE A 58 10.63 -6.74 -20.91
C ILE A 58 10.51 -7.71 -22.08
N LYS A 59 10.94 -8.96 -21.89
CA LYS A 59 10.96 -9.98 -22.94
C LYS A 59 9.55 -10.20 -23.52
N GLY A 60 9.45 -10.29 -24.85
CA GLY A 60 8.19 -10.33 -25.58
C GLY A 60 7.90 -9.03 -26.34
N ARG A 61 7.08 -9.10 -27.39
CA ARG A 61 6.74 -7.90 -28.19
C ARG A 61 5.80 -6.98 -27.41
N GLY A 62 6.19 -5.71 -27.25
CA GLY A 62 5.33 -4.67 -26.71
C GLY A 62 5.05 -4.74 -25.21
N ASN A 63 5.83 -5.48 -24.43
CA ASN A 63 5.62 -5.63 -22.99
C ASN A 63 6.49 -4.67 -22.18
N TYR A 64 5.88 -4.00 -21.21
CA TYR A 64 6.52 -2.97 -20.39
C TYR A 64 6.23 -3.20 -18.91
N ARG A 65 7.13 -2.76 -18.02
CA ARG A 65 6.94 -2.78 -16.57
C ARG A 65 7.53 -1.52 -15.93
N LEU A 66 6.98 -1.06 -14.79
CA LEU A 66 7.60 -0.01 -13.99
C LEU A 66 9.01 -0.41 -13.53
N ASN A 67 9.90 0.58 -13.48
CA ASN A 67 11.20 0.42 -12.86
C ASN A 67 11.08 0.57 -11.34
N GLU A 68 11.44 -0.48 -10.60
CA GLU A 68 11.29 -0.54 -9.15
C GLU A 68 12.06 0.56 -8.41
N VAL A 69 13.21 0.98 -8.96
CA VAL A 69 14.04 2.07 -8.41
C VAL A 69 13.28 3.40 -8.40
N ASN A 70 12.36 3.61 -9.34
CA ASN A 70 11.63 4.86 -9.50
C ASN A 70 10.25 4.85 -8.82
N LEU A 71 9.79 3.74 -8.23
CA LEU A 71 8.45 3.64 -7.64
C LEU A 71 8.18 4.69 -6.57
N GLN A 72 9.10 4.85 -5.61
CA GLN A 72 8.94 5.79 -4.50
C GLN A 72 9.08 7.26 -4.91
N PRO A 73 10.10 7.64 -5.70
CA PRO A 73 10.17 8.98 -6.28
C PRO A 73 8.93 9.35 -7.10
N LEU A 74 8.41 8.42 -7.91
CA LEU A 74 7.19 8.63 -8.71
C LEU A 74 5.97 8.90 -7.82
N ARG A 75 5.74 8.07 -6.81
CA ARG A 75 4.63 8.25 -5.87
C ARG A 75 4.70 9.59 -5.16
N THR A 76 5.87 9.94 -4.62
CA THR A 76 6.10 11.22 -3.94
C THR A 76 5.78 12.39 -4.88
N LYS A 77 6.25 12.34 -6.14
CA LYS A 77 5.98 13.38 -7.13
C LYS A 77 4.49 13.50 -7.46
N LEU A 78 3.78 12.38 -7.58
CA LEU A 78 2.34 12.38 -7.85
C LEU A 78 1.50 12.83 -6.65
N ILE A 79 1.93 12.54 -5.42
CA ILE A 79 1.32 13.10 -4.20
C ILE A 79 1.49 14.61 -4.16
N ASN A 80 2.72 15.11 -4.38
CA ASN A 80 2.98 16.56 -4.39
C ASN A 80 2.23 17.31 -5.50
N LYS A 81 1.77 16.60 -6.53
CA LYS A 81 0.91 17.13 -7.61
C LYS A 81 -0.59 16.97 -7.32
N ASN A 82 -0.98 16.46 -6.15
CA ASN A 82 -2.36 16.11 -5.79
C ASN A 82 -3.03 15.13 -6.77
N ILE A 83 -2.25 14.25 -7.41
CA ILE A 83 -2.74 13.21 -8.34
C ILE A 83 -3.00 11.90 -7.59
N LEU A 84 -2.08 11.53 -6.70
CA LEU A 84 -2.29 10.45 -5.74
C LEU A 84 -2.57 11.10 -4.39
N GLU A 85 -3.59 10.62 -3.67
CA GLU A 85 -3.88 11.14 -2.33
C GLU A 85 -2.76 10.79 -1.34
N LYS A 86 -2.30 9.54 -1.34
CA LYS A 86 -1.26 9.03 -0.44
C LYS A 86 -0.72 7.67 -0.87
N VAL A 87 0.32 7.23 -0.17
CA VAL A 87 0.82 5.85 -0.19
C VAL A 87 0.60 5.28 1.21
N PRO A 88 -0.01 4.10 1.36
CA PRO A 88 -0.29 3.53 2.65
C PRO A 88 1.02 3.19 3.36
N ILE A 89 1.01 3.40 4.67
CA ILE A 89 2.10 2.97 5.54
C ILE A 89 1.75 1.58 6.06
N CYS A 90 2.66 0.63 5.88
CA CYS A 90 2.56 -0.69 6.50
C CYS A 90 3.03 -0.59 7.96
N LEU A 91 2.11 -0.74 8.90
CA LEU A 91 2.46 -0.89 10.31
C LEU A 91 2.79 -2.35 10.58
N ILE A 92 4.07 -2.60 10.84
CA ILE A 92 4.63 -3.91 11.15
C ILE A 92 4.54 -4.14 12.65
N GLY A 93 4.19 -5.36 13.05
CA GLY A 93 4.03 -5.74 14.45
C GLY A 93 2.56 -5.70 14.86
N GLY A 94 2.03 -6.88 15.16
CA GLY A 94 0.64 -7.06 15.58
C GLY A 94 0.36 -6.38 16.91
N LEU A 95 -0.72 -5.62 16.95
CA LEU A 95 -1.31 -5.15 18.19
C LEU A 95 -1.97 -6.31 18.93
N GLY A 96 -1.16 -7.17 19.54
CA GLY A 96 -1.68 -8.20 20.44
C GLY A 96 -2.41 -7.67 21.66
N ILE A 97 -2.39 -6.35 21.81
CA ILE A 97 -3.11 -5.56 22.77
C ILE A 97 -3.79 -4.46 21.95
N VAL A 98 -5.13 -4.53 21.87
CA VAL A 98 -5.95 -3.59 21.08
C VAL A 98 -5.75 -2.15 21.55
N GLU A 99 -5.47 -1.97 22.84
CA GLU A 99 -5.22 -0.69 23.50
C GLU A 99 -4.04 0.07 22.88
N LEU A 100 -3.03 -0.66 22.37
CA LEU A 100 -1.88 -0.05 21.69
C LEU A 100 -2.28 0.70 20.41
N TYR A 101 -3.45 0.42 19.83
CA TYR A 101 -3.97 1.14 18.68
C TYR A 101 -4.11 2.64 18.96
N ARG A 102 -4.60 2.99 20.15
CA ARG A 102 -4.73 4.38 20.59
C ARG A 102 -3.36 5.04 20.70
N ASP A 103 -2.39 4.32 21.24
CA ASP A 103 -1.04 4.87 21.47
C ASP A 103 -0.31 5.09 20.14
N ILE A 104 -0.49 4.21 19.16
CA ILE A 104 -0.02 4.42 17.79
C ILE A 104 -0.64 5.66 17.17
N LEU A 105 -1.97 5.79 17.24
CA LEU A 105 -2.66 6.96 16.70
C LEU A 105 -2.12 8.24 17.31
N ASN A 106 -1.97 8.27 18.64
CA ASN A 106 -1.39 9.39 19.34
C ASN A 106 0.01 9.71 18.83
N VAL A 107 0.91 8.73 18.76
CA VAL A 107 2.29 8.95 18.32
C VAL A 107 2.37 9.40 16.85
N LEU A 108 1.55 8.84 15.96
CA LEU A 108 1.47 9.28 14.57
C LEU A 108 1.06 10.75 14.46
N ILE A 109 0.04 11.16 15.22
CA ILE A 109 -0.50 12.51 15.19
C ILE A 109 0.46 13.49 15.86
N THR A 110 0.88 13.21 17.10
CA THR A 110 1.63 14.17 17.92
C THR A 110 3.10 14.26 17.54
N ASN A 111 3.73 13.14 17.17
CA ASN A 111 5.17 13.09 16.96
C ASN A 111 5.55 13.12 15.48
N HIS A 112 4.65 12.72 14.59
CA HIS A 112 4.92 12.64 13.15
C HIS A 112 3.99 13.52 12.30
N SER A 113 3.01 14.21 12.88
CA SER A 113 2.03 15.02 12.16
C SER A 113 1.25 14.23 11.09
N ILE A 114 1.09 12.91 11.30
CA ILE A 114 0.33 12.01 10.41
C ILE A 114 -1.04 11.80 11.05
N THR A 115 -2.10 12.25 10.39
CA THR A 115 -3.49 12.10 10.87
C THR A 115 -4.29 11.20 9.93
N PRO A 116 -4.15 9.86 10.08
CA PRO A 116 -4.81 8.91 9.20
C PRO A 116 -6.33 8.93 9.38
N GLN A 117 -7.04 9.02 8.25
CA GLN A 117 -8.49 8.96 8.08
C GLN A 117 -8.99 7.57 7.68
N LYS A 118 -8.14 6.73 7.07
CA LYS A 118 -8.55 5.39 6.59
C LYS A 118 -7.57 4.29 7.01
N TYR A 119 -8.02 3.38 7.86
CA TYR A 119 -7.27 2.19 8.26
C TYR A 119 -7.82 0.93 7.60
N LEU A 120 -6.92 0.11 7.09
CA LEU A 120 -7.18 -1.30 6.81
C LEU A 120 -6.60 -2.14 7.94
N LEU A 121 -7.49 -2.72 8.74
CA LEU A 121 -7.17 -3.57 9.88
C LEU A 121 -7.32 -5.03 9.46
N ILE A 122 -6.19 -5.73 9.35
CA ILE A 122 -6.17 -7.16 9.07
C ILE A 122 -6.26 -7.90 10.41
N THR A 123 -7.30 -8.71 10.57
CA THR A 123 -7.63 -9.29 11.87
C THR A 123 -8.41 -10.61 11.79
N SER A 124 -8.66 -11.23 12.94
CA SER A 124 -9.56 -12.37 13.12
C SER A 124 -10.93 -11.89 13.63
N LYS A 125 -11.97 -12.73 13.60
CA LYS A 125 -13.30 -12.32 14.11
C LYS A 125 -13.25 -12.03 15.61
N GLU A 126 -12.46 -12.82 16.35
CA GLU A 126 -12.27 -12.62 17.79
C GLU A 126 -11.64 -11.25 18.08
N TYR A 127 -10.54 -10.90 17.39
CA TYR A 127 -9.87 -9.62 17.61
C TYR A 127 -10.69 -8.44 17.07
N LYS A 128 -11.45 -8.61 15.99
CA LYS A 128 -12.43 -7.61 15.56
C LYS A 128 -13.44 -7.32 16.67
N LYS A 129 -13.98 -8.34 17.32
CA LYS A 129 -14.92 -8.15 18.44
C LYS A 129 -14.27 -7.38 19.59
N LYS A 130 -13.05 -7.76 19.99
CA LYS A 130 -12.28 -7.02 21.01
C LYS A 130 -12.03 -5.56 20.61
N PHE A 131 -11.69 -5.33 19.35
CA PHE A 131 -11.50 -3.99 18.79
C PHE A 131 -12.79 -3.17 18.82
N ASP A 132 -13.90 -3.73 18.35
CA ASP A 132 -15.21 -3.06 18.33
C ASP A 132 -15.64 -2.67 19.76
N ASP A 133 -15.42 -3.55 20.74
CA ASP A 133 -15.74 -3.28 22.15
C ASP A 133 -14.83 -2.20 22.76
N PHE A 134 -13.52 -2.23 22.46
CA PHE A 134 -12.59 -1.17 22.85
C PHE A 134 -12.94 0.17 22.20
N TYR A 135 -13.21 0.18 20.90
CA TYR A 135 -13.46 1.38 20.11
C TYR A 135 -14.75 2.09 20.54
N LYS A 136 -15.81 1.34 20.89
CA LYS A 136 -17.05 1.92 21.46
C LYS A 136 -16.81 2.69 22.77
N ASN A 137 -15.84 2.24 23.56
CA ASN A 137 -15.47 2.86 24.84
C ASN A 137 -14.45 3.99 24.67
N LEU A 138 -13.93 4.16 23.46
CA LEU A 138 -12.98 5.20 23.14
C LEU A 138 -13.77 6.49 22.87
N ASN A 139 -13.45 7.56 23.58
CA ASN A 139 -14.16 8.83 23.47
C ASN A 139 -13.79 9.52 22.14
N THR A 140 -14.32 9.02 21.02
CA THR A 140 -13.84 9.29 19.64
C THR A 140 -14.50 10.52 18.99
N ASN A 141 -15.12 11.43 19.76
CA ASN A 141 -15.66 12.66 19.19
C ASN A 141 -14.60 13.52 18.45
N THR A 142 -13.31 13.25 18.66
CA THR A 142 -12.16 13.96 18.09
C THR A 142 -11.52 13.32 16.86
N LEU A 143 -11.79 12.05 16.52
CA LEU A 143 -11.12 11.35 15.41
C LEU A 143 -12.12 10.65 14.50
N LYS A 144 -12.47 11.31 13.39
CA LYS A 144 -13.32 10.74 12.32
C LYS A 144 -12.53 9.75 11.46
N ILE A 145 -12.08 8.65 12.06
CA ILE A 145 -11.31 7.62 11.35
C ILE A 145 -12.25 6.54 10.83
N ALA A 146 -12.22 6.29 9.53
CA ALA A 146 -12.88 5.16 8.90
C ALA A 146 -12.02 3.91 9.03
N HIS A 147 -12.57 2.87 9.66
CA HIS A 147 -11.91 1.59 9.85
C HIS A 147 -12.58 0.56 8.96
N PHE A 148 -11.77 -0.13 8.16
CA PHE A 148 -12.21 -1.26 7.38
C PHE A 148 -11.46 -2.48 7.85
N PHE A 149 -12.20 -3.56 8.06
CA PHE A 149 -11.65 -4.79 8.59
C PHE A 149 -11.58 -5.82 7.47
N GLU A 150 -10.37 -6.28 7.18
CA GLU A 150 -10.20 -7.50 6.42
C GLU A 150 -10.12 -8.66 7.42
N ILE A 151 -11.17 -9.48 7.45
CA ILE A 151 -11.23 -10.65 8.32
C ILE A 151 -10.53 -11.81 7.61
N VAL A 152 -9.35 -12.16 8.11
CA VAL A 152 -8.68 -13.41 7.76
C VAL A 152 -9.33 -14.50 8.61
N GLN A 153 -9.92 -15.52 7.97
CA GLN A 153 -10.82 -16.49 8.63
C GLN A 153 -10.20 -17.12 9.90
N ASP A 154 -10.99 -17.26 10.96
CA ASP A 154 -10.53 -17.79 12.26
C ASP A 154 -9.92 -19.20 12.19
N ASP A 155 -10.37 -20.03 11.25
CA ASP A 155 -9.88 -21.40 11.06
C ASP A 155 -8.44 -21.43 10.51
N LEU A 156 -8.00 -20.35 9.87
CA LEU A 156 -6.62 -20.19 9.41
C LEU A 156 -5.69 -19.92 10.60
N PHE A 157 -6.08 -19.07 11.56
CA PHE A 157 -5.24 -18.67 12.70
C PHE A 157 -5.02 -19.75 13.75
N LYS A 158 -5.97 -20.68 13.92
CA LYS A 158 -5.95 -21.63 15.04
C LYS A 158 -4.96 -22.78 14.86
N GLU A 159 -4.74 -23.27 13.64
CA GLU A 159 -3.82 -24.41 13.39
C GLU A 159 -2.98 -24.30 12.10
N LYS A 160 -3.53 -23.83 10.97
CA LYS A 160 -2.80 -23.82 9.68
C LYS A 160 -1.81 -22.67 9.48
N PHE A 161 -2.12 -21.45 9.93
CA PHE A 161 -1.28 -20.27 9.68
C PHE A 161 -0.02 -20.20 10.56
N ARG A 162 0.10 -21.04 11.60
CA ARG A 162 1.38 -21.16 12.31
C ARG A 162 2.46 -21.82 11.45
N GLU A 163 2.06 -22.55 10.40
CA GLU A 163 2.96 -23.33 9.54
C GLU A 163 2.87 -22.91 8.06
N ASP A 164 1.77 -22.29 7.62
CA ASP A 164 1.56 -21.87 6.23
C ASP A 164 1.86 -20.38 5.99
N TYR A 165 3.15 -20.06 5.89
CA TYR A 165 3.61 -18.73 5.50
C TYR A 165 3.12 -18.30 4.11
N TYR A 166 3.03 -19.23 3.15
CA TYR A 166 2.71 -18.89 1.76
C TYR A 166 1.23 -18.50 1.62
N GLY A 167 0.32 -19.24 2.26
CA GLY A 167 -1.09 -18.87 2.31
C GLY A 167 -1.34 -17.53 2.99
N ILE A 168 -0.60 -17.21 4.07
CA ILE A 168 -0.60 -15.87 4.68
C ILE A 168 -0.18 -14.83 3.63
N TYR A 169 0.98 -15.05 3.02
CA TYR A 169 1.59 -14.10 2.11
C TYR A 169 0.67 -13.80 0.92
N GLU A 170 0.11 -14.82 0.26
CA GLU A 170 -0.79 -14.64 -0.89
C GLU A 170 -2.07 -13.90 -0.51
N LYS A 171 -2.68 -14.24 0.63
CA LYS A 171 -3.89 -13.54 1.11
C LYS A 171 -3.59 -12.09 1.44
N PHE A 172 -2.49 -11.81 2.13
CA PHE A 172 -2.08 -10.44 2.45
C PHE A 172 -1.66 -9.66 1.21
N GLU A 173 -1.05 -10.33 0.24
CA GLU A 173 -0.70 -9.76 -1.05
C GLU A 173 -1.95 -9.30 -1.79
N GLN A 174 -2.98 -10.14 -1.88
CA GLN A 174 -4.26 -9.78 -2.46
C GLN A 174 -4.86 -8.55 -1.77
N VAL A 175 -4.88 -8.56 -0.44
CA VAL A 175 -5.43 -7.46 0.38
C VAL A 175 -4.66 -6.17 0.15
N ILE A 176 -3.32 -6.19 0.18
CA ILE A 176 -2.52 -5.00 -0.13
C ILE A 176 -2.75 -4.56 -1.57
N ILE A 177 -2.80 -5.47 -2.54
CA ILE A 177 -3.06 -5.13 -3.94
C ILE A 177 -4.41 -4.46 -4.10
N GLU A 178 -5.48 -4.96 -3.50
CA GLU A 178 -6.80 -4.39 -3.66
C GLU A 178 -6.90 -3.00 -2.99
N ASN A 179 -6.14 -2.79 -1.92
CA ASN A 179 -6.35 -1.66 -1.02
C ASN A 179 -5.20 -0.63 -0.99
N ILE A 180 -4.12 -0.81 -1.77
CA ILE A 180 -2.92 0.06 -1.68
C ILE A 180 -3.17 1.54 -1.98
N TYR A 181 -4.29 1.92 -2.60
CA TYR A 181 -4.59 3.32 -2.95
C TYR A 181 -5.78 3.89 -2.18
N ASP A 182 -6.57 3.04 -1.52
CA ASP A 182 -7.78 3.45 -0.82
C ASP A 182 -7.53 3.76 0.65
N TYR A 183 -6.40 3.30 1.19
CA TYR A 183 -6.09 3.33 2.62
C TYR A 183 -4.78 4.07 2.91
N GLU A 184 -4.66 4.46 4.17
CA GLU A 184 -3.60 5.34 4.69
C GLU A 184 -2.62 4.55 5.54
N ILE A 185 -3.16 3.62 6.32
CA ILE A 185 -2.42 2.67 7.13
C ILE A 185 -2.97 1.27 6.86
N ILE A 186 -2.07 0.33 6.62
CA ILE A 186 -2.36 -1.11 6.60
C ILE A 186 -1.68 -1.70 7.83
N CYS A 187 -2.47 -2.27 8.74
CA CYS A 187 -1.99 -2.78 10.02
C CYS A 187 -2.59 -4.15 10.29
N GLU A 188 -1.80 -5.02 10.90
CA GLU A 188 -2.32 -6.22 11.56
C GLU A 188 -2.64 -5.91 13.04
N ILE A 189 -3.82 -6.32 13.50
CA ILE A 189 -4.20 -6.23 14.93
C ILE A 189 -4.42 -7.59 15.58
N THR A 190 -4.20 -8.69 14.85
CA THR A 190 -4.15 -10.01 15.47
C THR A 190 -2.92 -10.10 16.34
N GLY A 191 -3.11 -10.44 17.61
CA GLY A 191 -1.98 -10.64 18.50
C GLY A 191 -1.15 -11.82 18.07
N SER A 192 0.04 -11.52 17.55
CA SER A 192 1.15 -12.45 17.41
C SER A 192 0.96 -13.54 16.35
N THR A 193 1.25 -13.21 15.10
CA THR A 193 2.06 -14.14 14.30
C THR A 193 3.25 -13.40 13.69
N LYS A 194 4.47 -13.83 14.05
CA LYS A 194 5.71 -13.36 13.40
C LYS A 194 5.60 -13.49 11.88
N LEU A 195 4.87 -14.50 11.39
CA LEU A 195 4.63 -14.75 9.98
C LEU A 195 3.86 -13.63 9.29
N ILE A 196 2.82 -13.06 9.91
CA ILE A 196 2.11 -11.90 9.36
C ILE A 196 3.02 -10.68 9.30
N SER A 197 3.75 -10.39 10.38
CA SER A 197 4.70 -9.27 10.38
C SER A 197 5.77 -9.43 9.29
N ILE A 198 6.29 -10.65 9.10
CA ILE A 198 7.23 -10.98 8.00
C ILE A 198 6.55 -10.80 6.63
N ALA A 199 5.32 -11.26 6.46
CA ALA A 199 4.58 -11.12 5.21
C ALA A 199 4.36 -9.65 4.86
N LEU A 200 3.86 -8.83 5.80
CA LEU A 200 3.70 -7.39 5.64
C LEU A 200 5.04 -6.70 5.32
N MET A 201 6.13 -7.11 5.97
CA MET A 201 7.47 -6.57 5.69
C MET A 201 7.92 -6.89 4.26
N LYS A 202 7.81 -8.15 3.81
CA LYS A 202 8.15 -8.53 2.43
C LYS A 202 7.25 -7.88 1.40
N LEU A 203 5.96 -7.70 1.70
CA LEU A 203 5.03 -7.01 0.81
C LEU A 203 5.34 -5.52 0.75
N SER A 204 5.66 -4.90 1.88
CA SER A 204 6.18 -3.53 1.91
C SER A 204 7.44 -3.40 1.05
N GLU A 205 8.38 -4.35 1.11
CA GLU A 205 9.57 -4.34 0.25
C GLU A 205 9.26 -4.54 -1.23
N LYS A 206 8.36 -5.47 -1.56
CA LYS A 206 7.92 -5.79 -2.93
C LYS A 206 7.20 -4.59 -3.57
N TYR A 207 6.27 -4.00 -2.85
CA TYR A 207 5.48 -2.84 -3.30
C TYR A 207 6.13 -1.50 -2.92
N LYS A 208 7.34 -1.54 -2.35
CA LYS A 208 8.11 -0.39 -1.84
C LYS A 208 7.35 0.49 -0.84
N LEU A 209 6.34 0.00 -0.13
CA LEU A 209 5.55 0.82 0.79
C LEU A 209 6.39 1.30 1.99
N PRO A 210 6.19 2.54 2.49
CA PRO A 210 6.76 2.94 3.76
C PRO A 210 6.29 1.98 4.85
N LYS A 211 7.21 1.60 5.75
CA LYS A 211 6.92 0.69 6.85
C LYS A 211 7.40 1.28 8.16
N ILE A 212 6.56 1.12 9.18
CA ILE A 212 6.81 1.59 10.53
C ILE A 212 6.67 0.41 11.49
N TYR A 213 7.41 0.45 12.59
CA TYR A 213 7.30 -0.47 13.70
C TYR A 213 7.01 0.32 14.98
N PHE A 214 6.01 -0.12 15.74
CA PHE A 214 5.67 0.50 17.02
C PHE A 214 6.31 -0.28 18.17
N SER A 215 7.15 0.39 18.95
CA SER A 215 7.86 -0.21 20.08
C SER A 215 8.12 0.81 21.16
N SER A 216 7.88 0.43 22.42
CA SER A 216 8.13 1.29 23.59
C SER A 216 7.58 2.72 23.41
N GLU A 217 6.32 2.82 22.96
CA GLU A 217 5.62 4.09 22.73
C GLU A 217 6.27 4.99 21.66
N LYS A 218 7.06 4.41 20.76
CA LYS A 218 7.73 5.11 19.66
C LYS A 218 7.48 4.44 18.33
N ILE A 219 7.44 5.26 17.28
CA ILE A 219 7.44 4.80 15.89
C ILE A 219 8.88 4.77 15.38
N ILE A 220 9.28 3.61 14.85
CA ILE A 220 10.56 3.38 14.19
C ILE A 220 10.28 3.20 12.70
N TRP A 221 10.90 4.04 11.86
CA TRP A 221 10.83 3.90 10.41
C TRP A 221 11.85 2.84 9.95
N LEU A 222 11.40 1.89 9.10
CA LEU A 222 12.20 0.75 8.65
C LEU A 222 12.49 0.76 7.13
#